data_AF-A0A6P5H751-F1
#
_entry.id   AF-A0A6P5H751-F1
#
_cell.length_a   1.000
_cell.length_b   1.000
_cell.length_c   1.000
_cell.angle_alpha   90.00
_cell.angle_beta   90.00
_cell.angle_gamma   90.00
#
_symmetry.space_group_name_H-M   'P 1'
#
loop_
_entity.id
_entity.type
_entity.pdbx_description
1 polymer ?
#
loop_
_entity_poly.entity_id
_entity_poly.type
_entity_poly.pdbx_seq_one_letter_code
_entity_poly.pdbx_strand_id
1 'polypeptide(L)'
;MKSTCVGASEGVDSGGGGDRAENERAKSAVESIHSSVKGVGVVFVALLVLVVLISARWVDHVPFLLKTSSSSSSSSTVTEKQISSHYDHAHPKRIPISFACPPNGTSVEHLSCTPRSPPLRTTRTAAGTKTCPGYFRYIHEDLRAWRGAEGITRAAVEGARRFAHFRLVVLGGRAFVERYARPYQTRDVFTLWGILQLLARRPGRVPDLDLMFNCEDPPLVLLDRYRRRRPDAPPLPPLFRYCKDHASADIVFPDWSFWGWPEIKIKPWELLLEDLRKGSERVKWKDREPYAFWKGNPSVSPSREDLLKCNVSNGQEYNARLFTLNWDSETQSGFKKSDLASQCVYRYKIYIDGKSWSVSEKYILACDSPMLLVTTPYQDFFTRGLMPGHHYWPIKPDRKCQSIKFAVDWGNSHPDEAQAIGKAGSGYIQEEVKMDYVYDYMLHLLTEYAKLLRYKPTVPEKATELCLESLACAAEGLEKTFMMDSMAKWVHDSDPCTIPPPFDPKELEEMSRKRDEAIKQVEMWENSYS
;
A
#
# COMPACT_ATOMS: atom_id res chain seq x y z
N MET A 1 -24.89 35.40 -42.03
CA MET A 1 -25.18 36.48 -43.01
C MET A 1 -26.69 36.47 -43.28
N LYS A 2 -27.42 37.27 -42.50
CA LYS A 2 -28.25 38.41 -42.95
C LYS A 2 -29.44 38.02 -43.85
N SER A 3 -30.63 38.01 -43.24
CA SER A 3 -31.82 38.59 -43.85
C SER A 3 -32.53 39.47 -42.83
N THR A 4 -32.55 40.76 -43.14
CA THR A 4 -33.24 41.87 -42.49
C THR A 4 -34.63 41.99 -43.09
N CYS A 5 -35.65 42.28 -42.28
CA CYS A 5 -36.79 43.10 -42.70
C CYS A 5 -37.30 43.97 -41.53
N VAL A 6 -37.17 45.27 -41.78
CA VAL A 6 -37.88 46.46 -41.26
C VAL A 6 -39.41 46.20 -41.34
N GLY A 7 -40.32 46.65 -40.47
CA GLY A 7 -40.40 47.84 -39.63
C GLY A 7 -41.54 48.75 -40.15
N ALA A 8 -42.33 49.31 -39.23
CA ALA A 8 -43.43 50.30 -39.39
C ALA A 8 -44.83 49.75 -39.75
N SER A 9 -45.99 50.26 -39.30
CA SER A 9 -46.51 51.05 -38.17
C SER A 9 -47.75 51.78 -38.70
N GLU A 10 -48.89 51.70 -38.03
CA GLU A 10 -50.08 52.58 -38.05
C GLU A 10 -51.13 51.84 -37.19
N GLY A 11 -51.89 52.39 -36.23
CA GLY A 11 -52.18 53.75 -35.82
C GLY A 11 -53.68 53.87 -35.50
N VAL A 12 -54.04 54.18 -34.23
CA VAL A 12 -55.32 54.84 -33.77
C VAL A 12 -56.55 53.89 -33.65
N ASP A 13 -57.44 53.89 -32.64
CA ASP A 13 -57.82 54.83 -31.57
C ASP A 13 -58.54 54.15 -30.36
N SER A 14 -58.53 54.88 -29.23
CA SER A 14 -59.52 55.04 -28.14
C SER A 14 -60.32 53.89 -27.49
N GLY A 15 -60.34 53.88 -26.15
CA GLY A 15 -61.40 53.24 -25.34
C GLY A 15 -61.01 52.94 -23.89
N GLY A 16 -61.14 53.91 -22.98
CA GLY A 16 -60.87 53.75 -21.55
C GLY A 16 -61.93 52.91 -20.81
N GLY A 17 -61.47 52.14 -19.82
CA GLY A 17 -62.33 51.44 -18.86
C GLY A 17 -61.70 50.15 -18.33
N GLY A 18 -60.71 50.24 -17.43
CA GLY A 18 -60.05 49.03 -16.90
C GLY A 18 -59.41 49.12 -15.50
N ASP A 19 -59.23 50.31 -14.92
CA ASP A 19 -58.31 50.48 -13.78
C ASP A 19 -58.79 49.98 -12.41
N ARG A 20 -60.00 49.42 -12.30
CA ARG A 20 -60.52 48.90 -11.01
C ARG A 20 -60.51 47.38 -10.90
N ALA A 21 -60.53 46.64 -12.02
CA ALA A 21 -60.52 45.17 -12.01
C ALA A 21 -59.10 44.58 -12.03
N GLU A 22 -58.13 45.30 -12.61
CA GLU A 22 -56.73 44.85 -12.68
C GLU A 22 -56.02 44.97 -11.32
N ASN A 23 -56.41 45.96 -10.52
CA ASN A 23 -55.80 46.21 -9.20
C ASN A 23 -56.23 45.19 -8.12
N GLU A 24 -57.43 44.60 -8.23
CA GLU A 24 -57.89 43.53 -7.33
C GLU A 24 -57.28 42.16 -7.69
N ARG A 25 -57.07 41.87 -8.99
CA ARG A 25 -56.33 40.65 -9.41
C ARG A 25 -54.86 40.69 -9.02
N ALA A 26 -54.22 41.86 -9.07
CA ALA A 26 -52.83 42.03 -8.64
C ALA A 26 -52.67 41.82 -7.12
N LYS A 27 -53.62 42.31 -6.30
CA LYS A 27 -53.60 42.07 -4.84
C LYS A 27 -53.80 40.59 -4.48
N SER A 28 -54.74 39.90 -5.14
CA SER A 28 -54.97 38.46 -4.90
C SER A 28 -53.77 37.59 -5.32
N ALA A 29 -53.09 37.94 -6.41
CA ALA A 29 -51.88 37.25 -6.84
C ALA A 29 -50.70 37.46 -5.87
N VAL A 30 -50.53 38.68 -5.34
CA VAL A 30 -49.48 38.99 -4.36
C VAL A 30 -49.73 38.28 -3.03
N GLU A 31 -50.98 38.19 -2.55
CA GLU A 31 -51.32 37.45 -1.33
C GLU A 31 -51.13 35.93 -1.48
N SER A 32 -51.44 35.37 -2.65
CA SER A 32 -51.20 33.96 -2.97
C SER A 32 -49.69 33.63 -3.03
N ILE A 33 -48.87 34.52 -3.60
CA ILE A 33 -47.41 34.38 -3.62
C ILE A 33 -46.84 34.51 -2.19
N HIS A 34 -47.36 35.43 -1.36
CA HIS A 34 -46.88 35.60 0.02
C HIS A 34 -47.24 34.40 0.92
N SER A 35 -48.38 33.74 0.67
CA SER A 35 -48.77 32.48 1.33
C SER A 35 -47.87 31.31 0.92
N SER A 36 -47.56 31.19 -0.37
CA SER A 36 -46.68 30.15 -0.92
C SER A 36 -45.23 30.28 -0.42
N VAL A 37 -44.69 31.50 -0.34
CA VAL A 37 -43.34 31.76 0.19
C VAL A 37 -43.24 31.45 1.71
N LYS A 38 -44.30 31.69 2.48
CA LYS A 38 -44.37 31.30 3.89
C LYS A 38 -44.45 29.77 4.05
N GLY A 39 -45.19 29.07 3.20
CA GLY A 39 -45.24 27.61 3.19
C GLY A 39 -43.90 26.96 2.83
N VAL A 40 -43.21 27.48 1.81
CA VAL A 40 -41.88 27.00 1.40
C VAL A 40 -40.83 27.30 2.48
N GLY A 41 -40.88 28.47 3.11
CA GLY A 41 -39.98 28.82 4.22
C GLY A 41 -40.14 27.89 5.43
N VAL A 42 -41.36 27.52 5.79
CA VAL A 42 -41.61 26.58 6.91
C VAL A 42 -41.15 25.17 6.57
N VAL A 43 -41.34 24.70 5.34
CA VAL A 43 -40.82 23.39 4.88
C VAL A 43 -39.29 23.37 4.84
N PHE A 44 -38.66 24.47 4.40
CA PHE A 44 -37.20 24.57 4.35
C PHE A 44 -36.58 24.62 5.75
N VAL A 45 -37.21 25.35 6.68
CA VAL A 45 -36.79 25.38 8.10
C VAL A 45 -37.03 24.02 8.75
N ALA A 46 -38.14 23.34 8.47
CA ALA A 46 -38.40 22.00 8.99
C ALA A 46 -37.39 20.96 8.45
N LEU A 47 -37.02 21.04 7.17
CA LEU A 47 -35.97 20.20 6.57
C LEU A 47 -34.59 20.51 7.15
N LEU A 48 -34.25 21.78 7.37
CA LEU A 48 -33.01 22.18 8.04
C LEU A 48 -32.97 21.67 9.49
N VAL A 49 -34.07 21.77 10.24
CA VAL A 49 -34.16 21.21 11.60
C VAL A 49 -34.07 19.68 11.57
N LEU A 50 -34.65 19.01 10.57
CA LEU A 50 -34.50 17.56 10.41
C LEU A 50 -33.05 17.16 10.10
N VAL A 51 -32.36 17.91 9.23
CA VAL A 51 -30.95 17.70 8.91
C VAL A 51 -30.07 17.97 10.14
N VAL A 52 -30.38 18.98 10.94
CA VAL A 52 -29.68 19.28 12.20
C VAL A 52 -29.95 18.19 13.25
N LEU A 53 -31.16 17.65 13.35
CA LEU A 53 -31.48 16.56 14.28
C LEU A 53 -30.88 15.21 13.86
N ILE A 54 -30.82 14.94 12.55
CA ILE A 54 -30.16 13.75 12.00
C ILE A 54 -28.64 13.87 12.18
N SER A 55 -28.05 15.05 11.91
CA SER A 55 -26.62 15.27 12.14
C SER A 55 -26.24 15.27 13.63
N ALA A 56 -27.08 15.80 14.52
CA ALA A 56 -26.87 15.71 15.97
C ALA A 56 -26.91 14.26 16.48
N ARG A 57 -27.82 13.41 15.94
CA ARG A 57 -27.86 11.97 16.27
C ARG A 57 -26.67 11.18 15.71
N TRP A 58 -26.00 11.70 14.67
CA TRP A 58 -24.77 11.10 14.14
C TRP A 58 -23.52 11.47 14.95
N VAL A 59 -23.54 12.57 15.69
CA VAL A 59 -22.43 12.98 16.56
C VAL A 59 -22.36 12.14 17.84
N ASP A 60 -23.49 11.58 18.31
CA ASP A 60 -23.53 10.79 19.56
C ASP A 60 -23.17 9.29 19.39
N HIS A 61 -22.99 8.78 18.15
CA HIS A 61 -22.69 7.36 17.90
C HIS A 61 -21.30 7.07 17.29
N VAL A 62 -20.41 8.05 17.25
CA VAL A 62 -19.00 7.83 16.91
C VAL A 62 -18.17 8.07 18.17
N PRO A 63 -17.59 7.04 18.83
CA PRO A 63 -16.64 7.27 19.91
C PRO A 63 -15.33 7.77 19.30
N PHE A 64 -15.26 9.09 19.11
CA PHE A 64 -14.09 9.81 18.65
C PHE A 64 -13.16 10.09 19.83
N LEU A 65 -12.16 9.25 20.01
CA LEU A 65 -11.02 9.52 20.91
C LEU A 65 -10.05 10.50 20.23
N LEU A 66 -10.37 11.79 20.24
CA LEU A 66 -9.34 12.84 20.19
C LEU A 66 -9.28 13.54 21.54
N LYS A 67 -8.30 13.15 22.35
CA LYS A 67 -7.88 13.92 23.53
C LYS A 67 -6.78 14.89 23.07
N THR A 68 -7.19 16.02 22.53
CA THR A 68 -6.29 17.17 22.32
C THR A 68 -6.17 17.92 23.65
N SER A 69 -5.04 17.76 24.33
CA SER A 69 -4.66 18.60 25.46
C SER A 69 -4.18 19.95 24.94
N SER A 70 -5.07 20.94 24.90
CA SER A 70 -4.71 22.35 24.80
C SER A 70 -4.24 22.82 26.18
N SER A 71 -2.94 23.07 26.33
CA SER A 71 -2.42 23.80 27.50
C SER A 71 -2.26 25.26 27.12
N SER A 72 -3.05 26.08 27.81
CA SER A 72 -3.01 27.54 27.80
C SER A 72 -1.67 28.05 28.36
N SER A 73 -0.96 28.85 27.57
CA SER A 73 0.19 29.62 28.00
C SER A 73 -0.23 30.73 28.96
N SER A 74 0.06 30.53 30.25
CA SER A 74 0.04 31.59 31.26
C SER A 74 1.49 32.04 31.50
N SER A 75 1.72 33.32 31.24
CA SER A 75 2.96 34.02 31.50
C SER A 75 3.21 34.10 33.01
N SER A 76 4.35 33.62 33.48
CA SER A 76 4.82 33.82 34.85
C SER A 76 6.34 33.93 34.83
N THR A 77 6.80 35.16 35.02
CA THR A 77 8.18 35.57 35.26
C THR A 77 8.70 34.88 36.52
N VAL A 78 9.69 33.99 36.37
CA VAL A 78 10.50 33.50 37.50
C VAL A 78 11.97 33.67 37.14
N THR A 79 12.63 34.39 38.04
CA THR A 79 14.01 34.87 37.99
C THR A 79 15.03 33.73 37.91
N GLU A 80 16.01 33.97 37.05
CA GLU A 80 17.21 33.19 36.82
C GLU A 80 18.03 33.04 38.12
N LYS A 81 18.18 31.80 38.60
CA LYS A 81 19.27 31.42 39.52
C LYS A 81 19.79 30.03 39.18
N GLN A 82 21.04 30.02 38.76
CA GLN A 82 21.90 28.89 38.43
C GLN A 82 21.71 27.68 39.36
N ILE A 83 21.36 26.53 38.77
CA ILE A 83 21.90 25.24 39.19
C ILE A 83 22.36 24.53 37.92
N SER A 84 23.67 24.54 37.71
CA SER A 84 24.36 23.75 36.69
C SER A 84 24.20 22.27 37.03
N SER A 85 23.38 21.55 36.28
CA SER A 85 23.49 20.11 36.13
C SER A 85 23.60 19.80 34.65
N HIS A 86 24.83 19.47 34.22
CA HIS A 86 25.13 18.86 32.94
C HIS A 86 24.28 17.57 32.78
N TYR A 87 23.14 17.67 32.11
CA TYR A 87 22.54 16.54 31.43
C TYR A 87 23.08 16.54 30.00
N ASP A 88 24.21 15.86 29.81
CA ASP A 88 24.63 15.44 28.48
C ASP A 88 23.55 14.47 27.95
N HIS A 89 22.67 14.98 27.09
CA HIS A 89 21.90 14.13 26.19
C HIS A 89 22.88 13.52 25.18
N ALA A 90 23.56 12.45 25.59
CA ALA A 90 24.38 11.65 24.71
C ALA A 90 23.50 11.13 23.57
N HIS A 91 23.69 11.68 22.37
CA HIS A 91 23.13 11.10 21.15
C HIS A 91 23.56 9.63 21.06
N PRO A 92 22.65 8.70 20.73
CA PRO A 92 23.01 7.29 20.61
C PRO A 92 24.14 7.15 19.60
N LYS A 93 25.26 6.54 20.02
CA LYS A 93 26.43 6.30 19.17
C LYS A 93 25.99 5.47 17.96
N ARG A 94 26.01 6.06 16.77
CA ARG A 94 25.70 5.36 15.52
C ARG A 94 26.91 4.50 15.12
N ILE A 95 26.72 3.19 15.02
CA ILE A 95 27.77 2.26 14.58
C ILE A 95 27.63 2.10 13.06
N PRO A 96 28.64 2.46 12.25
CA PRO A 96 28.56 2.30 10.80
C PRO A 96 28.62 0.82 10.41
N ILE A 97 27.88 0.44 9.38
CA ILE A 97 27.98 -0.89 8.79
C ILE A 97 29.23 -0.92 7.90
N SER A 98 30.16 -1.83 8.20
CA SER A 98 31.37 -2.03 7.40
C SER A 98 31.02 -2.70 6.08
N PHE A 99 31.57 -2.17 4.99
CA PHE A 99 31.50 -2.74 3.64
C PHE A 99 32.70 -2.27 2.84
N ALA A 100 33.40 -3.21 2.20
CA ALA A 100 34.50 -2.90 1.30
C ALA A 100 34.63 -3.98 0.22
N CYS A 101 34.74 -3.56 -1.04
CA CYS A 101 35.10 -4.45 -2.13
C CYS A 101 36.62 -4.54 -2.26
N PRO A 102 37.18 -5.73 -2.53
CA PRO A 102 38.60 -5.88 -2.75
C PRO A 102 39.04 -5.09 -4.00
N PRO A 103 40.34 -4.72 -4.10
CA PRO A 103 40.87 -4.03 -5.26
C PRO A 103 40.67 -4.83 -6.55
N ASN A 104 40.55 -4.12 -7.68
CA ASN A 104 40.42 -4.71 -9.01
C ASN A 104 41.51 -5.76 -9.28
N GLY A 105 41.11 -6.95 -9.74
CA GLY A 105 42.02 -8.06 -10.09
C GLY A 105 41.92 -9.30 -9.18
N THR A 106 41.20 -9.20 -8.05
CA THR A 106 40.87 -10.37 -7.22
C THR A 106 39.65 -11.09 -7.82
N SER A 107 39.70 -12.41 -7.99
CA SER A 107 38.55 -13.16 -8.51
C SER A 107 37.34 -13.02 -7.57
N VAL A 108 36.22 -12.56 -8.15
CA VAL A 108 34.94 -12.37 -7.45
C VAL A 108 34.41 -13.70 -6.88
N GLU A 109 34.81 -14.82 -7.49
CA GLU A 109 34.40 -16.19 -7.14
C GLU A 109 34.80 -16.63 -5.71
N HIS A 110 35.67 -15.88 -5.02
CA HIS A 110 36.12 -16.18 -3.66
C HIS A 110 36.08 -14.96 -2.71
N LEU A 111 35.07 -14.09 -2.85
CA LEU A 111 34.77 -13.08 -1.83
C LEU A 111 34.34 -13.77 -0.53
N SER A 112 35.31 -14.02 0.35
CA SER A 112 35.06 -14.59 1.67
C SER A 112 34.38 -13.56 2.56
N CYS A 113 33.28 -13.97 3.20
CA CYS A 113 32.57 -13.12 4.14
C CYS A 113 33.45 -12.87 5.35
N THR A 114 33.85 -11.60 5.53
CA THR A 114 34.70 -11.23 6.66
C THR A 114 33.98 -11.51 7.98
N PRO A 115 34.67 -12.04 9.01
CA PRO A 115 34.06 -12.26 10.31
C PRO A 115 33.50 -10.95 10.86
N ARG A 116 32.16 -10.85 10.96
CA ARG A 116 31.54 -9.71 11.63
C ARG A 116 31.89 -9.75 13.10
N SER A 117 32.16 -8.57 13.66
CA SER A 117 32.40 -8.43 15.09
C SER A 117 31.23 -9.03 15.88
N PRO A 118 31.50 -9.72 17.01
CA PRO A 118 30.43 -10.28 17.84
C PRO A 118 29.43 -9.19 18.24
N PRO A 119 28.15 -9.54 18.43
CA PRO A 119 27.12 -8.57 18.78
C PRO A 119 27.56 -7.79 20.01
N LEU A 120 27.51 -6.46 19.91
CA LEU A 120 27.81 -5.60 21.05
C LEU A 120 26.86 -5.98 22.20
N ARG A 121 27.41 -6.09 23.41
CA ARG A 121 26.62 -6.31 24.63
C ARG A 121 25.57 -5.20 24.73
N THR A 122 24.31 -5.57 24.54
CA THR A 122 23.19 -4.64 24.41
C THR A 122 22.89 -3.96 25.74
N THR A 123 23.03 -2.64 25.81
CA THR A 123 22.30 -1.84 26.78
C THR A 123 20.85 -1.77 26.30
N ARG A 124 20.00 -2.59 26.90
CA ARG A 124 18.54 -2.56 26.72
C ARG A 124 18.03 -1.19 27.14
N THR A 125 18.02 -0.23 26.21
CA THR A 125 17.45 1.08 26.46
C THR A 125 15.94 0.93 26.35
N ALA A 126 15.28 0.89 27.50
CA ALA A 126 13.83 0.93 27.63
C ALA A 126 13.32 2.34 27.25
N ALA A 127 13.54 2.75 26.00
CA ALA A 127 12.72 3.79 25.40
C ALA A 127 11.41 3.13 25.00
N GLY A 128 10.26 3.71 25.37
CA GLY A 128 8.94 3.14 25.10
C GLY A 128 8.84 2.65 23.65
N THR A 129 8.72 1.34 23.46
CA THR A 129 8.68 0.75 22.12
C THR A 129 7.41 1.21 21.42
N LYS A 130 7.55 1.80 20.23
CA LYS A 130 6.41 2.16 19.40
C LYS A 130 5.64 0.90 19.04
N THR A 131 4.32 0.98 18.98
CA THR A 131 3.48 -0.11 18.47
C THR A 131 3.71 -0.27 16.98
N CYS A 132 3.83 -1.52 16.49
CA CYS A 132 3.91 -1.79 15.06
C CYS A 132 2.58 -1.46 14.35
N PRO A 133 2.61 -1.14 13.05
CA PRO A 133 1.42 -1.08 12.21
C PRO A 133 0.50 -2.29 12.37
N GLY A 134 -0.81 -2.07 12.25
CA GLY A 134 -1.82 -3.09 12.51
C GLY A 134 -1.68 -4.34 11.63
N TYR A 135 -1.17 -4.19 10.41
CA TYR A 135 -0.99 -5.31 9.48
C TYR A 135 0.04 -6.34 9.95
N PHE A 136 0.94 -6.01 10.89
CA PHE A 136 1.91 -6.97 11.44
C PHE A 136 1.22 -8.14 12.15
N ARG A 137 0.01 -7.93 12.67
CA ARG A 137 -0.79 -8.97 13.34
C ARG A 137 -1.07 -10.16 12.40
N TYR A 138 -1.10 -9.94 11.08
CA TYR A 138 -1.27 -11.00 10.09
C TYR A 138 -0.09 -11.98 10.00
N ILE A 139 1.09 -11.67 10.57
CA ILE A 139 2.18 -12.66 10.75
C ILE A 139 1.66 -13.88 11.51
N HIS A 140 0.83 -13.66 12.53
CA HIS A 140 0.24 -14.75 13.32
C HIS A 140 -0.74 -15.60 12.49
N GLU A 141 -1.45 -14.98 11.56
CA GLU A 141 -2.37 -15.65 10.65
C GLU A 141 -1.63 -16.46 9.58
N ASP A 142 -0.59 -15.87 8.97
CA ASP A 142 0.23 -16.53 7.97
C ASP A 142 0.96 -17.75 8.54
N LEU A 143 1.32 -17.73 9.82
CA LEU A 143 1.99 -18.83 10.51
C LEU A 143 1.02 -19.78 11.26
N ARG A 144 -0.29 -19.50 11.26
CA ARG A 144 -1.29 -20.21 12.07
C ARG A 144 -1.27 -21.72 11.85
N ALA A 145 -1.10 -22.15 10.60
CA ALA A 145 -1.13 -23.56 10.22
C ALA A 145 -0.07 -24.43 10.91
N TRP A 146 1.04 -23.83 11.36
CA TRP A 146 2.15 -24.54 12.02
C TRP A 146 2.25 -24.28 13.52
N ARG A 147 1.31 -23.57 14.14
CA ARG A 147 1.33 -23.30 15.59
C ARG A 147 1.01 -24.51 16.47
N GLY A 148 0.49 -25.59 15.89
CA GLY A 148 0.19 -26.82 16.61
C GLY A 148 1.43 -27.56 17.15
N ALA A 149 1.20 -28.65 17.87
CA ALA A 149 2.26 -29.46 18.50
C ALA A 149 3.35 -29.93 17.51
N GLU A 150 2.96 -30.25 16.27
CA GLU A 150 3.86 -30.72 15.22
C GLU A 150 4.89 -29.66 14.77
N GLY A 151 4.54 -28.37 14.87
CA GLY A 151 5.40 -27.29 14.39
C GLY A 151 5.81 -27.42 12.92
N ILE A 152 7.00 -26.89 12.61
CA ILE A 152 7.66 -27.04 11.32
C ILE A 152 8.77 -28.08 11.46
N THR A 153 8.58 -29.24 10.84
CA THR A 153 9.58 -30.32 10.80
C THR A 153 10.55 -30.14 9.64
N ARG A 154 11.72 -30.79 9.72
CA ARG A 154 12.69 -30.83 8.60
C ARG A 154 12.04 -31.36 7.32
N ALA A 155 11.22 -32.41 7.44
CA ALA A 155 10.49 -32.98 6.31
C ALA A 155 9.51 -31.99 5.67
N ALA A 156 8.85 -31.12 6.46
CA ALA A 156 7.98 -30.07 5.92
C ALA A 156 8.78 -29.04 5.10
N VAL A 157 9.91 -28.55 5.64
CA VAL A 157 10.79 -27.61 4.93
C VAL A 157 11.36 -28.24 3.66
N GLU A 158 11.90 -29.44 3.74
CA GLU A 158 12.45 -30.15 2.58
C GLU A 158 11.37 -30.48 1.53
N GLY A 159 10.13 -30.75 1.97
CA GLY A 159 8.97 -30.92 1.09
C GLY A 159 8.63 -29.67 0.26
N ALA A 160 9.06 -28.48 0.69
CA ALA A 160 8.90 -27.24 -0.06
C ALA A 160 9.95 -27.06 -1.17
N ARG A 161 11.05 -27.86 -1.18
CA ARG A 161 12.16 -27.74 -2.15
C ARG A 161 11.66 -27.74 -3.61
N ARG A 162 10.70 -28.60 -3.93
CA ARG A 162 10.12 -28.71 -5.29
C ARG A 162 9.46 -27.42 -5.80
N PHE A 163 9.15 -26.50 -4.89
CA PHE A 163 8.54 -25.21 -5.18
C PHE A 163 9.53 -24.05 -5.06
N ALA A 164 10.65 -24.23 -4.37
CA ALA A 164 11.52 -23.13 -4.00
C ALA A 164 12.53 -22.78 -5.12
N HIS A 165 12.83 -21.49 -5.24
CA HIS A 165 13.96 -21.01 -6.05
C HIS A 165 15.26 -21.07 -5.25
N PHE A 166 15.19 -20.85 -3.93
CA PHE A 166 16.31 -21.01 -3.03
C PHE A 166 15.86 -21.46 -1.64
N ARG A 167 16.79 -22.12 -0.94
CA ARG A 167 16.76 -22.34 0.51
C ARG A 167 17.72 -21.36 1.17
N LEU A 168 17.27 -20.71 2.23
CA LEU A 168 18.09 -19.83 3.05
C LEU A 168 18.17 -20.40 4.46
N VAL A 169 19.40 -20.49 4.97
CA VAL A 169 19.68 -20.83 6.36
C VAL A 169 20.39 -19.64 7.00
N VAL A 170 19.88 -19.16 8.13
CA VAL A 170 20.60 -18.22 8.99
C VAL A 170 21.11 -19.00 10.20
N LEU A 171 22.41 -18.92 10.47
CA LEU A 171 23.05 -19.57 11.62
C LEU A 171 24.07 -18.62 12.24
N GLY A 172 23.90 -18.31 13.53
CA GLY A 172 24.79 -17.41 14.26
C GLY A 172 24.91 -16.01 13.63
N GLY A 173 23.82 -15.53 13.02
CA GLY A 173 23.78 -14.24 12.32
C GLY A 173 24.43 -14.23 10.92
N ARG A 174 24.83 -15.39 10.39
CA ARG A 174 25.39 -15.56 9.03
C ARG A 174 24.35 -16.22 8.12
N ALA A 175 24.30 -15.82 6.86
CA ALA A 175 23.37 -16.34 5.87
C ALA A 175 24.04 -17.34 4.93
N PHE A 176 23.36 -18.45 4.65
CA PHE A 176 23.80 -19.48 3.72
C PHE A 176 22.67 -19.78 2.74
N VAL A 177 22.95 -19.82 1.45
CA VAL A 177 21.94 -20.02 0.40
C VAL A 177 22.28 -21.24 -0.46
N GLU A 178 21.30 -22.13 -0.65
CA GLU A 178 21.33 -23.14 -1.71
C GLU A 178 20.32 -22.71 -2.78
N ARG A 179 20.79 -22.43 -4.00
CA ARG A 179 19.91 -22.08 -5.12
C ARG A 179 19.46 -23.33 -5.87
N TYR A 180 18.18 -23.42 -6.16
CA TYR A 180 17.55 -24.55 -6.87
C TYR A 180 17.21 -24.23 -8.31
N ALA A 181 16.71 -23.03 -8.57
CA ALA A 181 16.34 -22.56 -9.89
C ALA A 181 16.48 -21.04 -9.96
N ARG A 182 16.78 -20.52 -11.14
CA ARG A 182 16.80 -19.08 -11.39
C ARG A 182 15.36 -18.58 -11.60
N PRO A 183 14.85 -17.63 -10.80
CA PRO A 183 13.53 -17.06 -11.02
C PRO A 183 13.54 -16.09 -12.20
N TYR A 184 12.34 -15.58 -12.54
CA TYR A 184 12.23 -14.41 -13.42
C TYR A 184 13.05 -13.23 -12.88
N GLN A 185 13.98 -12.71 -13.70
CA GLN A 185 14.79 -11.51 -13.38
C GLN A 185 15.61 -11.66 -12.07
N THR A 186 16.03 -10.55 -11.46
CA THR A 186 16.88 -10.48 -10.24
C THR A 186 16.08 -10.54 -8.94
N ARG A 187 14.89 -11.15 -8.96
CA ARG A 187 13.99 -11.18 -7.80
C ARG A 187 14.59 -11.89 -6.58
N ASP A 188 15.28 -13.00 -6.79
CA ASP A 188 16.00 -13.70 -5.71
C ASP A 188 17.16 -12.85 -5.21
N VAL A 189 17.92 -12.22 -6.11
CA VAL A 189 19.07 -11.37 -5.77
C VAL A 189 18.67 -10.24 -4.83
N PHE A 190 17.63 -9.47 -5.17
CA PHE A 190 17.18 -8.33 -4.35
C PHE A 190 16.43 -8.75 -3.08
N THR A 191 15.78 -9.91 -3.08
CA THR A 191 15.22 -10.50 -1.85
C THR A 191 16.32 -10.90 -0.87
N LEU A 192 17.36 -11.59 -1.36
CA LEU A 192 18.53 -11.96 -0.56
C LEU A 192 19.29 -10.71 -0.09
N TRP A 193 19.43 -9.69 -0.95
CA TRP A 193 20.01 -8.40 -0.57
C TRP A 193 19.25 -7.76 0.59
N GLY A 194 17.92 -7.77 0.55
CA GLY A 194 17.09 -7.24 1.64
C GLY A 194 17.29 -7.97 2.96
N ILE A 195 17.40 -9.29 2.93
CA ILE A 195 17.69 -10.10 4.11
C ILE A 195 19.09 -9.79 4.66
N LEU A 196 20.10 -9.59 3.79
CA LEU A 196 21.42 -9.17 4.22
C LEU A 196 21.43 -7.76 4.84
N GLN A 197 20.59 -6.84 4.34
CA GLN A 197 20.39 -5.54 4.97
C GLN A 197 19.80 -5.70 6.37
N LEU A 198 18.82 -6.57 6.57
CA LEU A 198 18.28 -6.87 7.90
C LEU A 198 19.37 -7.40 8.84
N LEU A 199 20.16 -8.38 8.40
CA LEU A 199 21.25 -8.97 9.19
C LEU A 199 22.34 -7.95 9.54
N ALA A 200 22.62 -7.00 8.64
CA ALA A 200 23.56 -5.91 8.88
C ALA A 200 23.00 -4.83 9.82
N ARG A 201 21.72 -4.48 9.66
CA ARG A 201 21.02 -3.49 10.51
C ARG A 201 20.80 -3.99 11.93
N ARG A 202 20.57 -5.29 12.11
CA ARG A 202 20.22 -5.90 13.39
C ARG A 202 21.14 -7.10 13.72
N PRO A 203 22.46 -6.92 13.87
CA PRO A 203 23.39 -8.02 14.11
C PRO A 203 22.99 -8.86 15.32
N GLY A 204 22.92 -10.18 15.14
CA GLY A 204 22.56 -11.13 16.20
C GLY A 204 21.10 -11.13 16.64
N ARG A 205 20.21 -10.34 16.02
CA ARG A 205 18.78 -10.29 16.36
C ARG A 205 17.93 -11.26 15.55
N VAL A 206 18.37 -11.62 14.33
CA VAL A 206 17.69 -12.64 13.52
C VAL A 206 18.08 -14.02 14.08
N PRO A 207 17.11 -14.86 14.50
CA PRO A 207 17.41 -16.17 15.06
C PRO A 207 17.88 -17.16 13.99
N ASP A 208 18.46 -18.26 14.47
CA ASP A 208 18.76 -19.41 13.63
C ASP A 208 17.47 -19.93 12.96
N LEU A 209 17.48 -20.05 11.64
CA LEU A 209 16.31 -20.48 10.86
C LEU A 209 16.71 -21.18 9.56
N ASP A 210 15.73 -21.87 8.97
CA ASP A 210 15.85 -22.62 7.72
C ASP A 210 14.55 -22.47 6.94
N LEU A 211 14.59 -21.73 5.83
CA LEU A 211 13.40 -21.38 5.05
C LEU A 211 13.56 -21.69 3.57
N MET A 212 12.41 -21.81 2.91
CA MET A 212 12.27 -22.06 1.48
C MET A 212 11.52 -20.90 0.85
N PHE A 213 12.04 -20.35 -0.24
CA PHE A 213 11.50 -19.15 -0.86
C PHE A 213 11.18 -19.37 -2.33
N ASN A 214 10.00 -18.94 -2.78
CA ASN A 214 9.63 -18.91 -4.19
C ASN A 214 9.40 -17.46 -4.65
N CYS A 215 10.11 -17.06 -5.72
CA CYS A 215 10.11 -15.69 -6.24
C CYS A 215 9.14 -15.46 -7.43
N GLU A 216 8.31 -16.44 -7.78
CA GLU A 216 7.29 -16.30 -8.83
C GLU A 216 6.06 -15.53 -8.33
N ASP A 217 5.22 -15.13 -9.28
CA ASP A 217 3.98 -14.42 -9.01
C ASP A 217 3.00 -15.31 -8.19
N PRO A 218 2.17 -16.22 -8.73
CA PRO A 218 0.99 -16.69 -7.99
C PRO A 218 1.28 -17.48 -6.70
N PRO A 219 0.38 -17.43 -5.70
CA PRO A 219 0.44 -18.33 -4.56
C PRO A 219 0.32 -19.80 -5.00
N LEU A 220 0.83 -20.72 -4.19
CA LEU A 220 1.11 -22.08 -4.65
C LEU A 220 0.72 -23.19 -3.66
N VAL A 221 0.91 -22.98 -2.35
CA VAL A 221 0.66 -24.03 -1.35
C VAL A 221 -0.82 -24.02 -0.93
N LEU A 222 -1.67 -24.71 -1.69
CA LEU A 222 -3.10 -24.79 -1.40
C LEU A 222 -3.41 -25.62 -0.15
N LEU A 223 -4.04 -25.02 0.86
CA LEU A 223 -4.37 -25.64 2.15
C LEU A 223 -5.14 -26.95 1.99
N ASP A 224 -6.09 -26.99 1.06
CA ASP A 224 -6.99 -28.14 0.83
C ASP A 224 -6.24 -29.42 0.42
N ARG A 225 -5.08 -29.29 -0.25
CA ARG A 225 -4.24 -30.43 -0.65
C ARG A 225 -3.51 -31.10 0.50
N TYR A 226 -3.34 -30.38 1.61
CA TYR A 226 -2.58 -30.81 2.79
C TYR A 226 -3.46 -30.95 4.05
N ARG A 227 -4.79 -30.90 3.91
CA ARG A 227 -5.70 -31.18 5.01
C ARG A 227 -5.49 -32.62 5.49
N ARG A 228 -5.22 -32.78 6.80
CA ARG A 228 -4.96 -34.06 7.51
C ARG A 228 -6.11 -35.08 7.47
N ARG A 229 -7.14 -34.90 6.64
CA ARG A 229 -8.18 -35.90 6.39
C ARG A 229 -7.66 -37.13 5.63
N ARG A 230 -6.42 -37.10 5.14
CA ARG A 230 -5.75 -38.25 4.52
C ARG A 230 -4.64 -38.74 5.45
N PRO A 231 -4.65 -40.02 5.88
CA PRO A 231 -3.61 -40.59 6.75
C PRO A 231 -2.18 -40.43 6.20
N ASP A 232 -2.02 -40.42 4.88
CA ASP A 232 -0.72 -40.33 4.19
C ASP A 232 -0.43 -38.93 3.62
N ALA A 233 -1.14 -37.89 4.06
CA ALA A 233 -0.86 -36.54 3.58
C ALA A 233 0.56 -36.11 4.00
N PRO A 234 1.41 -35.62 3.07
CA PRO A 234 2.71 -35.07 3.45
C PRO A 234 2.51 -33.86 4.37
N PRO A 235 3.48 -33.54 5.25
CA PRO A 235 3.44 -32.33 6.07
C PRO A 235 3.25 -31.08 5.22
N LEU A 236 2.50 -30.10 5.73
CA LEU A 236 2.26 -28.83 5.04
C LEU A 236 3.59 -28.07 4.87
N PRO A 237 4.07 -27.83 3.63
CA PRO A 237 5.37 -27.20 3.40
C PRO A 237 5.29 -25.69 3.68
N PRO A 238 6.15 -25.12 4.55
CA PRO A 238 6.26 -23.68 4.70
C PRO A 238 7.00 -23.09 3.48
N LEU A 239 6.33 -22.22 2.73
CA LEU A 239 6.90 -21.57 1.57
C LEU A 239 6.72 -20.06 1.68
N PHE A 240 7.82 -19.32 1.63
CA PHE A 240 7.79 -17.87 1.57
C PHE A 240 7.50 -17.40 0.14
N ARG A 241 6.60 -16.42 0.03
CA ARG A 241 6.19 -15.76 -1.21
C ARG A 241 5.93 -14.29 -0.97
N TYR A 242 5.70 -13.54 -2.03
CA TYR A 242 5.42 -12.11 -1.95
C TYR A 242 3.91 -11.78 -1.82
N CYS A 243 3.02 -12.74 -2.11
CA CYS A 243 1.60 -12.62 -1.80
C CYS A 243 1.00 -13.98 -1.41
N LYS A 244 -0.25 -13.92 -0.96
CA LYS A 244 -1.15 -15.07 -0.83
C LYS A 244 -2.57 -14.72 -1.22
N ASP A 245 -3.43 -15.73 -1.18
CA ASP A 245 -4.89 -15.62 -1.12
C ASP A 245 -5.44 -16.40 0.09
N HIS A 246 -6.75 -16.43 0.28
CA HIS A 246 -7.39 -17.16 1.39
C HIS A 246 -7.25 -18.68 1.32
N ALA A 247 -6.95 -19.24 0.14
CA ALA A 247 -6.84 -20.68 -0.08
C ALA A 247 -5.42 -21.22 0.13
N SER A 248 -4.44 -20.33 0.19
CA SER A 248 -3.02 -20.66 0.26
C SER A 248 -2.42 -20.52 1.65
N ALA A 249 -1.50 -21.42 1.96
CA ALA A 249 -0.69 -21.42 3.18
C ALA A 249 0.60 -20.62 3.02
N ASP A 250 0.84 -20.01 1.85
CA ASP A 250 2.07 -19.26 1.59
C ASP A 250 2.29 -18.15 2.65
N ILE A 251 3.55 -17.99 3.06
CA ILE A 251 3.99 -17.06 4.09
C ILE A 251 4.45 -15.79 3.40
N VAL A 252 3.79 -14.66 3.67
CA VAL A 252 4.01 -13.43 2.90
C VAL A 252 5.19 -12.63 3.43
N PHE A 253 6.10 -12.32 2.51
CA PHE A 253 7.34 -11.57 2.72
C PHE A 253 7.35 -10.31 1.84
N PRO A 254 7.98 -9.19 2.27
CA PRO A 254 8.14 -8.01 1.42
C PRO A 254 8.81 -8.36 0.09
N ASP A 255 8.29 -7.80 -1.00
CA ASP A 255 8.80 -8.08 -2.33
C ASP A 255 10.21 -7.51 -2.58
N TRP A 256 10.91 -8.03 -3.59
CA TRP A 256 12.28 -7.62 -3.92
C TRP A 256 12.41 -6.13 -4.26
N SER A 257 11.35 -5.52 -4.78
CA SER A 257 11.37 -4.14 -5.29
C SER A 257 11.45 -3.09 -4.18
N PHE A 258 11.29 -3.47 -2.90
CA PHE A 258 11.64 -2.59 -1.78
C PHE A 258 13.11 -2.13 -1.83
N TRP A 259 14.00 -2.99 -2.35
CA TRP A 259 15.42 -2.68 -2.54
C TRP A 259 15.78 -2.33 -3.97
N GLY A 260 14.81 -2.33 -4.88
CA GLY A 260 14.97 -1.95 -6.29
C GLY A 260 14.60 -3.05 -7.27
N TRP A 261 14.30 -2.63 -8.50
CA TRP A 261 14.02 -3.52 -9.62
C TRP A 261 14.76 -3.01 -10.87
N PRO A 262 16.05 -3.38 -11.03
CA PRO A 262 16.96 -2.83 -12.03
C PRO A 262 16.46 -2.96 -13.47
N GLU A 263 15.88 -4.11 -13.82
CA GLU A 263 15.47 -4.46 -15.19
C GLU A 263 14.45 -3.49 -15.77
N ILE A 264 13.66 -2.85 -14.90
CA ILE A 264 12.64 -1.87 -15.27
C ILE A 264 12.87 -0.50 -14.62
N LYS A 265 14.08 -0.27 -14.09
CA LYS A 265 14.56 0.99 -13.51
C LYS A 265 13.70 1.54 -12.36
N ILE A 266 13.05 0.67 -11.59
CA ILE A 266 12.34 1.09 -10.38
C ILE A 266 13.36 1.19 -9.25
N LYS A 267 13.55 2.41 -8.76
CA LYS A 267 14.49 2.71 -7.67
C LYS A 267 14.11 2.00 -6.38
N PRO A 268 15.05 1.82 -5.44
CA PRO A 268 14.75 1.40 -4.08
C PRO A 268 13.66 2.26 -3.45
N TRP A 269 12.86 1.64 -2.57
CA TRP A 269 11.61 2.20 -2.12
C TRP A 269 11.73 3.57 -1.45
N GLU A 270 12.74 3.77 -0.59
CA GLU A 270 12.95 5.05 0.10
C GLU A 270 13.20 6.21 -0.90
N LEU A 271 13.99 5.97 -1.94
CA LEU A 271 14.25 6.98 -2.97
C LEU A 271 13.04 7.21 -3.88
N LEU A 272 12.36 6.13 -4.27
CA LEU A 272 11.18 6.22 -5.11
C LEU A 272 10.01 6.91 -4.41
N LEU A 273 9.82 6.65 -3.12
CA LEU A 273 8.79 7.29 -2.32
C LEU A 273 8.97 8.81 -2.27
N GLU A 274 10.21 9.29 -2.17
CA GLU A 274 10.52 10.72 -2.23
C GLU A 274 10.28 11.32 -3.63
N ASP A 275 10.60 10.57 -4.70
CA ASP A 275 10.28 10.99 -6.07
C ASP A 275 8.76 11.07 -6.29
N LEU A 276 7.99 10.11 -5.76
CA LEU A 276 6.53 10.09 -5.83
C LEU A 276 5.90 11.23 -5.01
N ARG A 277 6.42 11.51 -3.80
CA ARG A 277 6.02 12.66 -2.99
C ARG A 277 6.20 13.96 -3.77
N LYS A 278 7.40 14.20 -4.31
CA LYS A 278 7.67 15.35 -5.19
C LYS A 278 6.77 15.37 -6.42
N GLY A 279 6.52 14.21 -7.04
CA GLY A 279 5.63 14.05 -8.17
C GLY A 279 4.20 14.48 -7.87
N SER A 280 3.68 14.09 -6.70
CA SER A 280 2.35 14.44 -6.22
C SER A 280 2.20 15.94 -5.92
N GLU A 281 3.28 16.61 -5.52
CA GLU A 281 3.29 18.05 -5.20
C GLU A 281 3.39 18.96 -6.44
N ARG A 282 3.70 18.41 -7.62
CA ARG A 282 3.87 19.19 -8.87
C ARG A 282 2.60 19.92 -9.30
N VAL A 283 1.44 19.28 -9.11
CA VAL A 283 0.13 19.80 -9.50
C VAL A 283 -0.80 19.66 -8.30
N LYS A 284 -1.41 20.77 -7.87
CA LYS A 284 -2.41 20.74 -6.80
C LYS A 284 -3.50 19.74 -7.17
N TRP A 285 -3.95 18.94 -6.21
CA TRP A 285 -4.88 17.84 -6.49
C TRP A 285 -6.13 18.27 -7.29
N LYS A 286 -6.71 19.44 -6.96
CA LYS A 286 -7.88 20.00 -7.66
C LYS A 286 -7.59 20.38 -9.14
N ASP A 287 -6.33 20.61 -9.49
CA ASP A 287 -5.89 20.98 -10.85
C ASP A 287 -5.38 19.78 -11.66
N ARG A 288 -5.35 18.58 -11.06
CA ARG A 288 -4.95 17.34 -11.75
C ARG A 288 -5.97 16.94 -12.81
N GLU A 289 -5.51 16.20 -13.81
CA GLU A 289 -6.33 15.64 -14.89
C GLU A 289 -7.47 14.79 -14.30
N PRO A 290 -8.74 15.09 -14.61
CA PRO A 290 -9.90 14.54 -13.91
C PRO A 290 -10.28 13.12 -14.36
N TYR A 291 -9.29 12.30 -14.72
CA TYR A 291 -9.45 10.97 -15.27
C TYR A 291 -8.78 9.89 -14.43
N ALA A 292 -9.29 8.67 -14.55
CA ALA A 292 -8.63 7.47 -14.04
C ALA A 292 -7.52 7.03 -14.99
N PHE A 293 -6.30 6.92 -14.46
CA PHE A 293 -5.13 6.56 -15.24
C PHE A 293 -4.67 5.13 -14.94
N TRP A 294 -4.32 4.41 -16.00
CA TRP A 294 -3.57 3.16 -15.91
C TRP A 294 -2.55 3.06 -17.05
N LYS A 295 -1.36 2.55 -16.73
CA LYS A 295 -0.38 2.14 -17.73
C LYS A 295 0.24 0.81 -17.33
N GLY A 296 0.19 -0.19 -18.22
CA GLY A 296 0.74 -1.50 -17.92
C GLY A 296 0.66 -2.48 -19.08
N ASN A 297 1.27 -3.65 -18.90
CA ASN A 297 1.22 -4.72 -19.90
C ASN A 297 -0.11 -5.47 -19.77
N PRO A 298 -0.98 -5.47 -20.80
CA PRO A 298 -2.26 -6.17 -20.76
C PRO A 298 -2.11 -7.69 -20.89
N SER A 299 -1.11 -8.19 -21.61
CA SER A 299 -0.95 -9.60 -21.96
C SER A 299 -0.59 -10.53 -20.80
N VAL A 300 -0.44 -10.00 -19.58
CA VAL A 300 -0.12 -10.79 -18.39
C VAL A 300 -1.36 -11.33 -17.68
N SER A 301 -2.56 -10.80 -17.97
CA SER A 301 -3.82 -11.34 -17.44
C SER A 301 -5.04 -10.97 -18.29
N PRO A 302 -6.03 -11.87 -18.41
CA PRO A 302 -7.29 -11.57 -19.09
C PRO A 302 -8.02 -10.36 -18.50
N SER A 303 -7.87 -10.12 -17.19
CA SER A 303 -8.48 -8.98 -16.51
C SER A 303 -7.94 -7.63 -17.01
N ARG A 304 -6.63 -7.55 -17.32
CA ARG A 304 -6.03 -6.33 -17.91
C ARG A 304 -6.37 -6.14 -19.37
N GLU A 305 -6.48 -7.23 -20.15
CA GLU A 305 -6.98 -7.16 -21.51
C GLU A 305 -8.42 -6.63 -21.53
N ASP A 306 -9.27 -7.10 -20.62
CA ASP A 306 -10.63 -6.61 -20.50
C ASP A 306 -10.70 -5.15 -20.04
N LEU A 307 -9.81 -4.69 -19.14
CA LEU A 307 -9.72 -3.30 -18.71
C LEU A 307 -9.55 -2.34 -19.90
N LEU A 308 -8.80 -2.71 -20.94
CA LEU A 308 -8.58 -1.85 -22.12
C LEU A 308 -9.87 -1.48 -22.86
N LYS A 309 -10.95 -2.26 -22.72
CA LYS A 309 -12.27 -1.94 -23.28
C LYS A 309 -12.90 -0.69 -22.65
N CYS A 310 -12.42 -0.26 -21.48
CA CYS A 310 -12.88 0.96 -20.83
C CYS A 310 -12.25 2.23 -21.41
N ASN A 311 -11.30 2.11 -22.34
CA ASN A 311 -10.79 3.29 -23.06
C ASN A 311 -11.87 3.83 -24.01
N VAL A 312 -11.74 5.10 -24.42
CA VAL A 312 -12.72 5.75 -25.30
C VAL A 312 -12.84 4.95 -26.60
N SER A 313 -14.01 4.36 -26.82
CA SER A 313 -14.31 3.58 -28.02
C SER A 313 -15.76 3.80 -28.43
N ASN A 314 -16.01 3.98 -29.74
CA ASN A 314 -17.35 4.14 -30.31
C ASN A 314 -18.23 5.22 -29.63
N GLY A 315 -17.61 6.33 -29.18
CA GLY A 315 -18.30 7.42 -28.49
C GLY A 315 -18.63 7.16 -27.02
N GLN A 316 -18.28 5.98 -26.48
CA GLN A 316 -18.45 5.65 -25.07
C GLN A 316 -17.22 6.10 -24.26
N GLU A 317 -17.44 7.02 -23.33
CA GLU A 317 -16.41 7.58 -22.45
C GLU A 317 -16.64 7.10 -21.00
N TYR A 318 -15.64 6.44 -20.44
CA TYR A 318 -15.64 5.92 -19.07
C TYR A 318 -14.75 6.73 -18.12
N ASN A 319 -14.25 7.88 -18.57
CA ASN A 319 -13.27 8.73 -17.90
C ASN A 319 -11.96 8.00 -17.55
N ALA A 320 -11.59 7.01 -18.37
CA ALA A 320 -10.37 6.24 -18.21
C ALA A 320 -9.34 6.59 -19.29
N ARG A 321 -8.06 6.67 -18.90
CA ARG A 321 -6.91 6.90 -19.76
C ARG A 321 -5.96 5.71 -19.59
N LEU A 322 -6.14 4.73 -20.47
CA LEU A 322 -5.50 3.42 -20.39
C LEU A 322 -4.42 3.31 -21.46
N PHE A 323 -3.19 3.09 -21.03
CA PHE A 323 -2.03 3.02 -21.93
C PHE A 323 -1.37 1.65 -21.85
N THR A 324 -1.17 1.03 -23.00
CA THR A 324 -0.45 -0.24 -23.06
C THR A 324 1.04 -0.01 -22.87
N LEU A 325 1.66 -0.86 -22.07
CA LEU A 325 3.09 -0.91 -21.85
C LEU A 325 3.63 -2.13 -22.59
N ASN A 326 4.40 -1.87 -23.66
CA ASN A 326 5.20 -2.89 -24.31
C ASN A 326 6.61 -2.87 -23.68
N TRP A 327 7.00 -3.95 -23.03
CA TRP A 327 8.27 -4.03 -22.30
C TRP A 327 9.48 -3.82 -23.21
N ASP A 328 9.46 -4.34 -24.43
CA ASP A 328 10.58 -4.20 -25.37
C ASP A 328 10.77 -2.73 -25.78
N SER A 329 9.67 -2.04 -26.11
CA SER A 329 9.68 -0.61 -26.46
C SER A 329 10.08 0.30 -25.30
N GLU A 330 9.60 0.01 -24.09
CA GLU A 330 9.97 0.77 -22.89
C GLU A 330 11.43 0.55 -22.52
N THR A 331 11.93 -0.68 -22.66
CA THR A 331 13.35 -0.99 -22.45
C THR A 331 14.23 -0.19 -23.41
N GLN A 332 13.87 -0.14 -24.70
CA GLN A 332 14.59 0.64 -25.71
C GLN A 332 14.55 2.15 -25.46
N SER A 333 13.42 2.70 -25.02
CA SER A 333 13.28 4.12 -24.68
C SER A 333 13.79 4.48 -23.27
N GLY A 334 14.26 3.47 -22.53
CA GLY A 334 14.80 3.61 -21.19
C GLY A 334 13.76 4.02 -20.14
N PHE A 335 12.49 3.66 -20.34
CA PHE A 335 11.34 3.91 -19.46
C PHE A 335 10.97 5.40 -19.27
N LYS A 336 11.47 6.31 -20.12
CA LYS A 336 11.20 7.75 -20.01
C LYS A 336 9.71 8.11 -20.08
N LYS A 337 8.90 7.27 -20.75
CA LYS A 337 7.44 7.44 -20.88
C LYS A 337 6.65 6.73 -19.77
N SER A 338 7.34 6.04 -18.86
CA SER A 338 6.76 5.25 -17.77
C SER A 338 7.28 5.67 -16.39
N ASP A 339 7.88 6.86 -16.29
CA ASP A 339 8.26 7.44 -15.00
C ASP A 339 7.02 7.47 -14.08
N LEU A 340 7.14 6.92 -12.88
CA LEU A 340 5.99 6.75 -11.98
C LEU A 340 5.57 8.10 -11.39
N ALA A 341 6.54 8.94 -11.02
CA ALA A 341 6.28 10.26 -10.44
C ALA A 341 5.59 11.21 -11.41
N SER A 342 5.92 11.16 -12.71
CA SER A 342 5.22 11.95 -13.74
C SER A 342 3.76 11.56 -13.92
N GLN A 343 3.34 10.38 -13.46
CA GLN A 343 1.95 9.93 -13.58
C GLN A 343 1.06 10.40 -12.42
N CYS A 344 1.61 11.04 -11.38
CA CYS A 344 0.83 11.57 -10.26
C CYS A 344 0.01 12.83 -10.62
N VAL A 345 0.00 13.23 -11.90
CA VAL A 345 -0.79 14.36 -12.43
C VAL A 345 -2.25 14.02 -12.72
N TYR A 346 -2.64 12.75 -12.60
CA TYR A 346 -4.03 12.29 -12.74
C TYR A 346 -4.72 12.18 -11.38
N ARG A 347 -5.98 12.59 -11.29
CA ARG A 347 -6.75 12.54 -10.04
C ARG A 347 -6.91 11.12 -9.51
N TYR A 348 -7.11 10.13 -10.38
CA TYR A 348 -7.34 8.74 -9.96
C TYR A 348 -6.36 7.78 -10.63
N LYS A 349 -6.01 6.71 -9.93
CA LYS A 349 -5.04 5.71 -10.39
C LYS A 349 -5.66 4.32 -10.26
N ILE A 350 -5.72 3.56 -11.35
CA ILE A 350 -6.32 2.23 -11.33
C ILE A 350 -5.27 1.22 -10.88
N TYR A 351 -5.61 0.40 -9.90
CA TYR A 351 -4.89 -0.82 -9.57
C TYR A 351 -5.65 -2.03 -10.12
N ILE A 352 -4.91 -2.93 -10.77
CA ILE A 352 -5.43 -4.18 -11.29
C ILE A 352 -4.31 -5.23 -11.31
N ASP A 353 -4.67 -6.45 -10.94
CA ASP A 353 -3.77 -7.59 -10.86
C ASP A 353 -3.03 -7.86 -12.18
N GLY A 354 -1.77 -8.31 -12.03
CA GLY A 354 -1.01 -8.92 -13.10
C GLY A 354 -1.32 -10.40 -13.21
N LYS A 355 -0.30 -11.26 -13.23
CA LYS A 355 -0.48 -12.72 -13.06
C LYS A 355 -1.09 -13.08 -11.70
N SER A 356 -0.80 -12.27 -10.68
CA SER A 356 -1.40 -12.26 -9.33
C SER A 356 -1.40 -10.81 -8.81
N TRP A 357 -1.05 -10.54 -7.54
CA TRP A 357 -0.80 -9.16 -7.07
C TRP A 357 0.16 -8.40 -8.00
N SER A 358 0.05 -7.09 -8.04
CA SER A 358 0.95 -6.24 -8.78
C SER A 358 1.77 -5.35 -7.85
N VAL A 359 3.09 -5.35 -8.09
CA VAL A 359 4.06 -4.50 -7.37
C VAL A 359 3.71 -3.00 -7.43
N SER A 360 2.89 -2.59 -8.40
CA SER A 360 2.46 -1.19 -8.60
C SER A 360 1.59 -0.62 -7.49
N GLU A 361 1.00 -1.43 -6.61
CA GLU A 361 0.04 -0.96 -5.60
C GLU A 361 0.62 0.14 -4.70
N LYS A 362 1.79 -0.12 -4.09
CA LYS A 362 2.47 0.88 -3.24
C LYS A 362 2.87 2.16 -3.99
N TYR A 363 3.19 2.03 -5.29
CA TYR A 363 3.53 3.19 -6.12
C TYR A 363 2.30 4.04 -6.45
N ILE A 364 1.17 3.39 -6.71
CA ILE A 364 -0.12 4.04 -6.98
C ILE A 364 -0.59 4.80 -5.74
N LEU A 365 -0.59 4.14 -4.58
CA LEU A 365 -1.00 4.73 -3.31
C LEU A 365 -0.16 5.96 -2.95
N ALA A 366 1.13 5.97 -3.27
CA ALA A 366 2.03 7.08 -2.96
C ALA A 366 1.82 8.37 -3.80
N CYS A 367 0.95 8.36 -4.82
CA CYS A 367 0.72 9.55 -5.68
C CYS A 367 -0.25 10.61 -5.08
N ASP A 368 -0.80 10.39 -3.88
CA ASP A 368 -1.88 11.23 -3.31
C ASP A 368 -3.13 11.31 -4.21
N SER A 369 -3.30 10.30 -5.05
CA SER A 369 -4.46 10.11 -5.93
C SER A 369 -5.25 8.91 -5.41
N PRO A 370 -6.59 8.96 -5.30
CA PRO A 370 -7.35 7.77 -4.95
C PRO A 370 -7.03 6.61 -5.87
N MET A 371 -6.66 5.50 -5.24
CA MET A 371 -6.50 4.23 -5.93
C MET A 371 -7.88 3.65 -6.21
N LEU A 372 -8.20 3.41 -7.48
CA LEU A 372 -9.35 2.64 -7.91
C LEU A 372 -8.92 1.18 -8.00
N LEU A 373 -9.18 0.40 -6.94
CA LEU A 373 -8.72 -0.97 -6.81
C LEU A 373 -9.75 -1.91 -7.43
N VAL A 374 -9.41 -2.55 -8.55
CA VAL A 374 -10.18 -3.71 -9.05
C VAL A 374 -10.06 -4.83 -8.02
N THR A 375 -11.20 -5.20 -7.43
CA THR A 375 -11.25 -6.12 -6.30
C THR A 375 -10.52 -7.42 -6.61
N THR A 376 -9.62 -7.81 -5.71
CA THR A 376 -8.71 -8.94 -5.89
C THR A 376 -8.68 -9.84 -4.65
N PRO A 377 -8.51 -11.16 -4.80
CA PRO A 377 -8.26 -12.06 -3.67
C PRO A 377 -6.81 -12.00 -3.16
N TYR A 378 -5.89 -11.39 -3.91
CA TYR A 378 -4.47 -11.40 -3.57
C TYR A 378 -4.13 -10.35 -2.52
N GLN A 379 -3.30 -10.73 -1.56
CA GLN A 379 -2.84 -9.87 -0.47
C GLN A 379 -1.34 -10.00 -0.30
N ASP A 380 -0.64 -8.86 -0.27
CA ASP A 380 0.73 -8.79 0.23
C ASP A 380 0.72 -8.47 1.75
N PHE A 381 1.90 -8.15 2.32
CA PHE A 381 2.01 -7.96 3.77
C PHE A 381 1.32 -6.68 4.27
N PHE A 382 1.30 -5.60 3.48
CA PHE A 382 0.74 -4.31 3.89
C PHE A 382 -0.68 -4.11 3.39
N THR A 383 -1.11 -4.74 2.29
CA THR A 383 -2.45 -4.49 1.73
C THR A 383 -3.58 -4.86 2.69
N ARG A 384 -3.29 -5.76 3.63
CA ARG A 384 -4.22 -6.17 4.69
C ARG A 384 -4.51 -5.08 5.72
N GLY A 385 -3.73 -3.99 5.75
CA GLY A 385 -4.05 -2.79 6.53
C GLY A 385 -5.01 -1.83 5.81
N LEU A 386 -5.26 -2.02 4.51
CA LEU A 386 -6.10 -1.13 3.71
C LEU A 386 -7.59 -1.40 3.96
N MET A 387 -8.39 -0.35 3.75
CA MET A 387 -9.84 -0.34 4.00
C MET A 387 -10.55 0.34 2.83
N PRO A 388 -11.51 -0.33 2.17
CA PRO A 388 -12.31 0.26 1.10
C PRO A 388 -13.06 1.50 1.60
N GLY A 389 -13.18 2.53 0.76
CA GLY A 389 -13.83 3.80 1.07
C GLY A 389 -12.99 4.73 1.97
N HIS A 390 -11.96 4.22 2.64
CA HIS A 390 -11.03 5.03 3.43
C HIS A 390 -9.69 5.22 2.72
N HIS A 391 -8.99 4.12 2.40
CA HIS A 391 -7.65 4.16 1.79
C HIS A 391 -7.68 4.08 0.26
N TYR A 392 -8.75 3.52 -0.30
CA TYR A 392 -8.93 3.31 -1.74
C TYR A 392 -10.41 3.20 -2.09
N TRP A 393 -10.74 3.32 -3.38
CA TRP A 393 -12.09 3.11 -3.92
C TRP A 393 -12.19 1.71 -4.56
N PRO A 394 -13.13 0.84 -4.12
CA PRO A 394 -13.27 -0.49 -4.71
C PRO A 394 -13.96 -0.44 -6.09
N ILE A 395 -13.47 -1.27 -7.01
CA ILE A 395 -14.02 -1.43 -8.36
C ILE A 395 -14.49 -2.88 -8.56
N LYS A 396 -15.69 -3.04 -9.11
CA LYS A 396 -16.28 -4.36 -9.44
C LYS A 396 -15.53 -5.02 -10.60
N PRO A 397 -14.97 -6.23 -10.44
CA PRO A 397 -14.23 -6.90 -11.52
C PRO A 397 -15.08 -7.19 -12.76
N ASP A 398 -16.33 -7.57 -12.61
CA ASP A 398 -17.26 -7.94 -13.69
C ASP A 398 -17.86 -6.72 -14.42
N ARG A 399 -17.97 -5.57 -13.75
CA ARG A 399 -18.49 -4.30 -14.30
C ARG A 399 -17.48 -3.15 -14.25
N LYS A 400 -16.20 -3.47 -14.45
CA LYS A 400 -15.06 -2.56 -14.22
C LYS A 400 -15.21 -1.21 -14.93
N CYS A 401 -15.66 -1.16 -16.18
CA CYS A 401 -15.75 0.11 -16.92
C CYS A 401 -16.82 1.04 -16.34
N GLN A 402 -18.00 0.50 -16.01
CA GLN A 402 -19.08 1.26 -15.38
C GLN A 402 -18.71 1.70 -13.97
N SER A 403 -18.08 0.82 -13.20
CA SER A 403 -17.62 1.10 -11.84
C SER A 403 -16.51 2.17 -11.82
N ILE A 404 -15.55 2.13 -12.75
CA ILE A 404 -14.53 3.18 -12.94
C ILE A 404 -15.20 4.50 -13.30
N LYS A 405 -16.12 4.49 -14.28
CA LYS A 405 -16.84 5.70 -14.68
C LYS A 405 -17.56 6.34 -13.50
N PHE A 406 -18.30 5.54 -12.73
CA PHE A 406 -19.00 6.00 -11.55
C PHE A 406 -18.03 6.61 -10.52
N ALA A 407 -16.95 5.91 -10.19
CA ALA A 407 -15.95 6.39 -9.24
C ALA A 407 -15.37 7.76 -9.65
N VAL A 408 -15.08 7.94 -10.94
CA VAL A 408 -14.53 9.20 -11.47
C VAL A 408 -15.58 10.31 -11.50
N ASP A 409 -16.81 10.02 -11.95
CA ASP A 409 -17.91 11.01 -11.97
C ASP A 409 -18.26 11.46 -10.54
N TRP A 410 -18.35 10.51 -9.60
CA TRP A 410 -18.57 10.80 -8.18
C TRP A 410 -17.43 11.61 -7.60
N GLY A 411 -16.17 11.19 -7.79
CA GLY A 411 -15.03 11.91 -7.19
C GLY A 411 -14.84 13.31 -7.77
N ASN A 412 -15.18 13.52 -9.04
CA ASN A 412 -15.11 14.84 -9.67
C ASN A 412 -16.21 15.78 -9.18
N SER A 413 -17.35 15.25 -8.72
CA SER A 413 -18.41 16.01 -8.06
C SER A 413 -18.22 16.15 -6.55
N HIS A 414 -17.36 15.33 -5.94
CA HIS A 414 -17.02 15.31 -4.51
C HIS A 414 -15.50 15.42 -4.31
N PRO A 415 -14.89 16.56 -4.73
CA PRO A 415 -13.44 16.67 -4.80
C PRO A 415 -12.76 16.60 -3.43
N ASP A 416 -13.38 17.10 -2.37
CA ASP A 416 -12.75 17.11 -1.04
C ASP A 416 -12.73 15.70 -0.44
N GLU A 417 -13.81 14.94 -0.61
CA GLU A 417 -13.94 13.54 -0.20
C GLU A 417 -13.01 12.63 -1.01
N ALA A 418 -12.98 12.79 -2.33
CA ALA A 418 -12.06 12.06 -3.19
C ALA A 418 -10.60 12.36 -2.80
N GLN A 419 -10.24 13.62 -2.58
CA GLN A 419 -8.88 13.95 -2.13
C GLN A 419 -8.56 13.31 -0.76
N ALA A 420 -9.53 13.26 0.16
CA ALA A 420 -9.32 12.63 1.46
C ALA A 420 -8.99 11.14 1.36
N ILE A 421 -9.61 10.40 0.44
CA ILE A 421 -9.27 8.99 0.16
C ILE A 421 -7.84 8.86 -0.35
N GLY A 422 -7.44 9.74 -1.29
CA GLY A 422 -6.08 9.77 -1.83
C GLY A 422 -5.03 10.04 -0.75
N LYS A 423 -5.31 10.99 0.15
CA LYS A 423 -4.46 11.33 1.30
C LYS A 423 -4.37 10.21 2.34
N ALA A 424 -5.47 9.52 2.62
CA ALA A 424 -5.46 8.40 3.54
C ALA A 424 -4.59 7.25 2.99
N GLY A 425 -4.76 6.90 1.71
CA GLY A 425 -3.93 5.87 1.06
C GLY A 425 -2.46 6.24 0.98
N SER A 426 -2.15 7.49 0.63
CA SER A 426 -0.76 7.98 0.54
C SER A 426 -0.10 8.12 1.91
N GLY A 427 -0.83 8.59 2.92
CA GLY A 427 -0.39 8.66 4.31
C GLY A 427 -0.06 7.29 4.88
N TYR A 428 -0.92 6.28 4.65
CA TYR A 428 -0.66 4.90 5.05
C TYR A 428 0.68 4.37 4.51
N ILE A 429 0.93 4.54 3.21
CA ILE A 429 2.17 4.07 2.59
C ILE A 429 3.40 4.84 3.08
N GLN A 430 3.27 6.15 3.30
CA GLN A 430 4.38 6.99 3.78
C GLN A 430 4.75 6.71 5.25
N GLU A 431 3.76 6.46 6.10
CA GLU A 431 3.96 6.37 7.54
C GLU A 431 4.12 4.94 8.04
N GLU A 432 3.34 4.02 7.48
CA GLU A 432 3.26 2.62 7.93
C GLU A 432 4.05 1.64 7.06
N VAL A 433 4.43 2.01 5.83
CA VAL A 433 5.18 1.15 4.89
C VAL A 433 6.57 1.72 4.55
N LYS A 434 7.15 2.49 5.47
CA LYS A 434 8.55 2.94 5.40
C LYS A 434 9.54 1.81 5.68
N MET A 435 10.78 1.95 5.20
CA MET A 435 11.81 0.90 5.29
C MET A 435 12.09 0.42 6.72
N ASP A 436 12.00 1.28 7.73
CA ASP A 436 12.14 0.86 9.14
C ASP A 436 11.07 -0.18 9.53
N TYR A 437 9.82 0.01 9.13
CA TYR A 437 8.75 -0.98 9.38
C TYR A 437 8.85 -2.18 8.45
N VAL A 438 9.36 -2.04 7.23
CA VAL A 438 9.65 -3.20 6.36
C VAL A 438 10.67 -4.13 7.04
N TYR A 439 11.76 -3.58 7.57
CA TYR A 439 12.77 -4.37 8.30
C TYR A 439 12.24 -4.94 9.62
N ASP A 440 11.46 -4.17 10.39
CA ASP A 440 10.84 -4.68 11.62
C ASP A 440 9.82 -5.79 11.32
N TYR A 441 9.06 -5.69 10.22
CA TYR A 441 8.14 -6.75 9.77
C TYR A 441 8.91 -8.03 9.44
N MET A 442 9.98 -7.91 8.65
CA MET A 442 10.85 -9.05 8.31
C MET A 442 11.43 -9.70 9.58
N LEU A 443 11.94 -8.89 10.52
CA LEU A 443 12.50 -9.40 11.78
C LEU A 443 11.45 -10.17 12.59
N HIS A 444 10.26 -9.60 12.74
CA HIS A 444 9.16 -10.24 13.47
C HIS A 444 8.71 -11.52 12.80
N LEU A 445 8.51 -11.51 11.49
CA LEU A 445 8.11 -12.69 10.72
C LEU A 445 9.13 -13.82 10.85
N LEU A 446 10.42 -13.54 10.62
CA LEU A 446 11.49 -14.53 10.74
C LEU A 446 11.63 -15.03 12.17
N THR A 447 11.43 -14.17 13.16
CA THR A 447 11.47 -14.54 14.58
C THR A 447 10.32 -15.46 14.97
N GLU A 448 9.10 -15.13 14.57
CA GLU A 448 7.93 -15.98 14.83
C GLU A 448 8.00 -17.31 14.06
N TYR A 449 8.52 -17.29 12.82
CA TYR A 449 8.76 -18.49 12.03
C TYR A 449 9.77 -19.43 12.71
N ALA A 450 10.91 -18.91 13.16
CA ALA A 450 11.97 -19.71 13.79
C ALA A 450 11.49 -20.43 15.05
N LYS A 451 10.59 -19.83 15.85
CA LYS A 451 9.96 -20.46 17.03
C LYS A 451 9.16 -21.73 16.70
N LEU A 452 8.73 -21.87 15.45
CA LEU A 452 7.93 -23.01 15.00
C LEU A 452 8.79 -24.18 14.53
N LEU A 453 10.08 -23.97 14.26
CA LEU A 453 10.99 -25.05 13.89
C LEU A 453 11.09 -26.08 15.03
N ARG A 454 11.01 -27.36 14.67
CA ARG A 454 11.13 -28.51 15.60
C ARG A 454 12.42 -29.30 15.40
N TYR A 455 13.41 -28.66 14.77
CA TYR A 455 14.73 -29.20 14.56
C TYR A 455 15.75 -28.06 14.57
N LYS A 456 17.02 -28.38 14.81
CA LYS A 456 18.11 -27.42 14.70
C LYS A 456 18.51 -27.25 13.23
N PRO A 457 18.46 -26.04 12.66
CA PRO A 457 18.98 -25.77 11.33
C PRO A 457 20.45 -26.18 11.18
N THR A 458 20.81 -26.63 9.98
CA THR A 458 22.17 -27.04 9.61
C THR A 458 22.45 -26.52 8.20
N VAL A 459 23.67 -26.04 7.93
CA VAL A 459 24.05 -25.59 6.59
C VAL A 459 23.95 -26.76 5.60
N PRO A 460 23.15 -26.64 4.52
CA PRO A 460 23.09 -27.66 3.47
C PRO A 460 24.44 -27.80 2.76
N GLU A 461 24.80 -28.99 2.33
CA GLU A 461 26.10 -29.28 1.68
C GLU A 461 26.38 -28.39 0.46
N LYS A 462 25.34 -28.07 -0.32
CA LYS A 462 25.44 -27.24 -1.53
C LYS A 462 25.21 -25.75 -1.28
N ALA A 463 25.06 -25.33 -0.03
CA ALA A 463 24.84 -23.93 0.29
C ALA A 463 26.16 -23.15 0.27
N THR A 464 26.12 -21.92 -0.25
CA THR A 464 27.22 -20.97 -0.17
C THR A 464 26.90 -19.88 0.85
N GLU A 465 27.90 -19.35 1.52
CA GLU A 465 27.71 -18.21 2.42
C GLU A 465 27.38 -16.94 1.61
N LEU A 466 26.46 -16.12 2.15
CA LEU A 466 26.12 -14.80 1.63
C LEU A 466 26.50 -13.71 2.63
N CYS A 467 27.08 -12.64 2.10
CA CYS A 467 27.35 -11.37 2.78
C CYS A 467 27.14 -10.18 1.83
N LEU A 468 27.28 -8.97 2.36
CA LEU A 468 27.09 -7.74 1.56
C LEU A 468 28.06 -7.72 0.37
N GLU A 469 29.32 -8.07 0.64
CA GLU A 469 30.41 -8.12 -0.33
C GLU A 469 30.15 -9.14 -1.42
N SER A 470 29.68 -10.35 -1.06
CA SER A 470 29.47 -11.45 -2.01
C SER A 470 28.38 -11.15 -3.05
N LEU A 471 27.42 -10.27 -2.75
CA LEU A 471 26.44 -9.81 -3.74
C LEU A 471 26.86 -8.50 -4.41
N ALA A 472 27.22 -7.48 -3.62
CA ALA A 472 27.35 -6.13 -4.14
C ALA A 472 28.67 -5.85 -4.87
N CYS A 473 29.74 -6.58 -4.56
CA CYS A 473 31.03 -6.39 -5.23
C CYS A 473 31.05 -7.02 -6.63
N ALA A 474 30.25 -8.06 -6.84
CA ALA A 474 30.04 -8.71 -8.13
C ALA A 474 29.05 -7.95 -9.03
N ALA A 475 28.16 -7.15 -8.42
CA ALA A 475 27.11 -6.46 -9.15
C ALA A 475 27.68 -5.35 -10.05
N GLU A 476 27.01 -5.14 -11.18
CA GLU A 476 27.33 -4.10 -12.15
C GLU A 476 26.11 -3.23 -12.48
N GLY A 477 26.33 -2.11 -13.16
CA GLY A 477 25.26 -1.24 -13.66
C GLY A 477 24.21 -0.84 -12.62
N LEU A 478 22.93 -0.99 -12.98
CA LEU A 478 21.80 -0.64 -12.10
C LEU A 478 21.65 -1.58 -10.91
N GLU A 479 22.07 -2.84 -11.01
CA GLU A 479 22.06 -3.76 -9.86
C GLU A 479 22.97 -3.21 -8.77
N LYS A 480 24.21 -2.86 -9.11
CA LYS A 480 25.16 -2.25 -8.16
C LYS A 480 24.63 -0.94 -7.60
N THR A 481 24.10 -0.08 -8.48
CA THR A 481 23.56 1.23 -8.08
C THR A 481 22.45 1.07 -7.04
N PHE A 482 21.46 0.22 -7.32
CA PHE A 482 20.33 0.02 -6.42
C PHE A 482 20.71 -0.70 -5.12
N MET A 483 21.68 -1.62 -5.17
CA MET A 483 22.25 -2.18 -3.94
C MET A 483 22.89 -1.09 -3.08
N MET A 484 23.75 -0.23 -3.64
CA MET A 484 24.38 0.85 -2.87
C MET A 484 23.36 1.87 -2.35
N ASP A 485 22.38 2.24 -3.17
CA ASP A 485 21.32 3.19 -2.81
C ASP A 485 20.42 2.67 -1.68
N SER A 486 20.23 1.36 -1.60
CA SER A 486 19.41 0.69 -0.57
C SER A 486 20.23 0.12 0.59
N MET A 487 21.55 0.32 0.60
CA MET A 487 22.44 -0.18 1.63
C MET A 487 22.20 0.56 2.95
N ALA A 488 21.98 -0.22 4.01
CA ALA A 488 21.91 0.31 5.35
C ALA A 488 23.27 0.88 5.77
N LYS A 489 23.26 2.13 6.24
CA LYS A 489 24.48 2.85 6.65
C LYS A 489 24.87 2.56 8.10
N TRP A 490 23.89 2.25 8.95
CA TRP A 490 24.06 2.18 10.40
C TRP A 490 23.43 0.92 10.98
N VAL A 491 24.05 0.41 12.02
CA VAL A 491 23.45 -0.59 12.91
C VAL A 491 22.34 0.08 13.72
N HIS A 492 21.21 -0.61 13.84
CA HIS A 492 20.09 -0.22 14.67
C HIS A 492 20.01 -1.15 15.88
N ASP A 493 20.53 -0.70 17.03
CA ASP A 493 20.55 -1.47 18.27
C ASP A 493 19.29 -1.33 19.14
N SER A 494 18.36 -0.44 18.77
CA SER A 494 17.09 -0.29 19.49
C SER A 494 16.20 -1.52 19.33
N ASP A 495 15.29 -1.79 20.27
CA ASP A 495 14.30 -2.83 20.05
C ASP A 495 13.38 -2.49 18.86
N PRO A 496 12.90 -3.50 18.09
CA PRO A 496 11.91 -3.26 17.05
C PRO A 496 10.59 -2.78 17.69
N CYS A 497 9.69 -2.26 16.85
CA CYS A 497 8.32 -1.99 17.30
C CYS A 497 7.68 -3.22 17.97
N THR A 498 6.71 -3.02 18.85
CA THR A 498 5.98 -4.13 19.49
C THR A 498 4.74 -4.49 18.68
N ILE A 499 4.62 -5.76 18.23
CA ILE A 499 3.44 -6.23 17.50
C ILE A 499 2.23 -6.21 18.45
N PRO A 500 1.07 -5.69 18.02
CA PRO A 500 -0.17 -5.87 18.77
C PRO A 500 -0.50 -7.37 18.95
N PRO A 501 -1.34 -7.75 19.93
CA PRO A 501 -1.77 -9.13 20.11
C PRO A 501 -2.36 -9.75 18.82
N PRO A 502 -2.30 -11.08 18.64
CA PRO A 502 -3.03 -11.75 17.57
C PRO A 502 -4.50 -11.36 17.52
N PHE A 503 -5.12 -11.48 16.36
CA PHE A 503 -6.55 -11.25 16.27
C PHE A 503 -7.34 -12.34 16.99
N ASP A 504 -8.40 -11.95 17.69
CA ASP A 504 -9.44 -12.89 18.10
C ASP A 504 -10.24 -13.33 16.85
N PRO A 505 -10.72 -14.59 16.74
CA PRO A 505 -11.51 -15.01 15.58
C PRO A 505 -12.72 -14.12 15.28
N LYS A 506 -13.40 -13.60 16.32
CA LYS A 506 -14.53 -12.67 16.11
C LYS A 506 -14.07 -11.33 15.57
N GLU A 507 -12.90 -10.86 15.97
CA GLU A 507 -12.31 -9.62 15.45
C GLU A 507 -11.95 -9.76 13.96
N LEU A 508 -11.38 -10.89 13.54
CA LEU A 508 -11.11 -11.18 12.12
C LEU A 508 -12.39 -11.19 11.29
N GLU A 509 -13.41 -11.89 11.78
CA GLU A 509 -14.72 -11.98 11.12
C GLU A 509 -15.36 -10.59 11.00
N GLU A 510 -15.32 -9.79 12.07
CA GLU A 510 -15.86 -8.43 12.10
C GLU A 510 -15.12 -7.50 11.13
N MET A 511 -13.79 -7.58 11.06
CA MET A 511 -13.02 -6.81 10.08
C MET A 511 -13.35 -7.22 8.64
N SER A 512 -13.50 -8.53 8.38
CA SER A 512 -13.92 -9.03 7.07
C SER A 512 -15.29 -8.47 6.71
N ARG A 513 -16.26 -8.58 7.64
CA ARG A 513 -17.61 -8.05 7.48
C ARG A 513 -17.60 -6.55 7.18
N LYS A 514 -16.81 -5.76 7.92
CA LYS A 514 -16.68 -4.31 7.68
C LYS A 514 -16.12 -3.99 6.29
N ARG A 515 -15.15 -4.75 5.80
CA ARG A 515 -14.64 -4.58 4.43
C ARG A 515 -15.73 -4.90 3.40
N ASP A 516 -16.44 -6.01 3.57
CA ASP A 516 -17.52 -6.42 2.68
C ASP A 516 -18.67 -5.40 2.68
N GLU A 517 -19.02 -4.85 3.84
CA GLU A 517 -20.04 -3.80 3.99
C GLU A 517 -19.61 -2.49 3.32
N ALA A 518 -18.35 -2.07 3.49
CA ALA A 518 -17.82 -0.89 2.83
C ALA A 518 -17.82 -1.03 1.29
N ILE A 519 -17.48 -2.22 0.78
CA ILE A 519 -17.62 -2.52 -0.66
C ILE A 519 -19.07 -2.42 -1.07
N LYS A 520 -19.98 -3.18 -0.42
CA LYS A 520 -21.43 -3.18 -0.72
C LYS A 520 -22.04 -1.78 -0.71
N GLN A 521 -21.62 -0.91 0.20
CA GLN A 521 -22.08 0.48 0.25
C GLN A 521 -21.74 1.24 -1.04
N VAL A 522 -20.50 1.13 -1.53
CA VAL A 522 -20.10 1.71 -2.82
C VAL A 522 -20.91 1.08 -3.97
N GLU A 523 -21.15 -0.23 -3.91
CA GLU A 523 -21.97 -0.92 -4.92
C GLU A 523 -23.42 -0.41 -4.95
N MET A 524 -23.99 -0.08 -3.78
CA MET A 524 -25.32 0.51 -3.68
C MET A 524 -25.36 1.92 -4.28
N TRP A 525 -24.31 2.72 -4.04
CA TRP A 525 -24.19 4.05 -4.65
C TRP A 525 -24.13 3.95 -6.18
N GLU A 526 -23.30 3.05 -6.72
CA GLU A 526 -23.22 2.77 -8.16
C GLU A 526 -24.57 2.42 -8.77
N ASN A 527 -25.33 1.54 -8.10
CA ASN A 527 -26.62 1.08 -8.58
C ASN A 527 -27.72 2.15 -8.49
N SER A 528 -27.59 3.11 -7.56
CA SER A 528 -28.53 4.25 -7.45
C SER A 528 -28.29 5.35 -8.48
N TYR A 529 -27.10 5.36 -9.09
CA TYR A 529 -26.64 6.36 -10.05
C TYR A 529 -26.73 5.88 -11.51
N SER A 530 -26.92 4.57 -11.70
CA SER A 530 -27.17 3.91 -12.99
C SER A 530 -28.65 3.95 -13.31
#